data_AF-T0XXJ0-F1
#
_entry.id   AF-T0XXJ0-F1
#
_cell.length_a   1.000
_cell.length_b   1.000
_cell.length_c   1.000
_cell.angle_alpha   90.00
_cell.angle_beta   90.00
_cell.angle_gamma   90.00
#
_symmetry.space_group_name_H-M   'P 1'
#
loop_
_entity.id
_entity.type
_entity.pdbx_description
1 polymer ?
#
loop_
_entity_poly.entity_id
_entity_poly.type
_entity_poly.pdbx_seq_one_letter_code
_entity_poly.pdbx_strand_id
1 'polypeptide(L)' 'PAEERRTISEALEKAGKKFRMITYPGAEHGFFCEDRPSYHRESAMAAENEMKSFLSSCLGFRVS' A
#
# COMPACT_ATOMS: atom_id res chain seq x y z
N PRO A 1 11.57 -6.52 5.39
CA PRO A 1 12.03 -5.95 6.69
C PRO A 1 12.09 -4.41 6.71
N ALA A 2 12.35 -3.77 7.86
CA ALA A 2 12.38 -2.29 7.96
C ALA A 2 13.49 -1.65 7.11
N GLU A 3 14.68 -2.25 7.11
CA GLU A 3 15.83 -1.78 6.33
C GLU A 3 15.57 -1.87 4.82
N GLU A 4 15.08 -3.00 4.32
CA GLU A 4 14.73 -3.17 2.90
C GLU A 4 13.72 -2.12 2.41
N ARG A 5 12.68 -1.83 3.21
CA ARG A 5 11.70 -0.77 2.88
C ARG A 5 12.41 0.57 2.70
N ARG A 6 13.33 0.90 3.61
CA ARG A 6 14.13 2.13 3.53
C ARG A 6 15.00 2.17 2.28
N THR A 7 15.69 1.08 1.96
CA THR A 7 16.49 0.98 0.73
C THR A 7 15.65 1.24 -0.52
N ILE A 8 14.44 0.67 -0.56
CA ILE A 8 13.51 0.85 -1.69
C ILE A 8 13.01 2.29 -1.75
N SER A 9 12.58 2.89 -0.64
CA SER A 9 12.10 4.28 -0.65
C SER A 9 13.18 5.27 -1.07
N GLU A 10 14.40 5.12 -0.55
CA GLU A 10 15.51 5.99 -0.92
C GLU A 10 15.86 5.87 -2.41
N ALA A 11 15.77 4.67 -3.00
CA ALA A 11 15.99 4.47 -4.43
C ALA A 11 14.91 5.14 -5.29
N LEU A 12 13.63 5.03 -4.88
CA LEU A 12 12.51 5.67 -5.57
C LEU A 12 12.57 7.20 -5.49
N GLU A 13 12.95 7.74 -4.33
CA GLU A 13 13.19 9.17 -4.13
C GLU A 13 14.33 9.69 -5.01
N LYS A 14 15.48 9.01 -5.03
CA LYS A 14 16.62 9.35 -5.90
C LYS A 14 16.25 9.33 -7.38
N ALA A 15 15.32 8.45 -7.78
CA ALA A 15 14.83 8.35 -9.15
C ALA A 15 13.71 9.37 -9.49
N GLY A 16 13.35 10.27 -8.57
CA GLY A 16 12.31 11.28 -8.77
C GLY A 16 10.92 10.69 -8.97
N LYS A 17 10.66 9.48 -8.43
CA LYS A 17 9.35 8.82 -8.56
C LYS A 17 8.37 9.38 -7.53
N LYS A 18 7.12 9.58 -7.96
CA LYS A 18 6.00 9.81 -7.05
C LYS A 18 5.47 8.46 -6.59
N PHE A 19 5.59 8.15 -5.31
CA PHE A 19 5.14 6.88 -4.74
C PHE A 19 4.61 7.06 -3.32
N ARG A 20 3.98 6.01 -2.81
CA ARG A 20 3.53 5.90 -1.42
C ARG A 20 3.99 4.53 -0.91
N MET A 21 4.56 4.48 0.29
CA MET A 21 4.96 3.23 0.94
C MET A 21 4.34 3.18 2.34
N ILE A 22 3.36 2.28 2.51
CA ILE A 22 2.54 2.20 3.71
C ILE A 22 2.80 0.85 4.38
N THR A 23 2.97 0.86 5.70
CA THR A 23 3.06 -0.35 6.52
C THR A 23 1.82 -0.46 7.37
N TYR A 24 1.22 -1.66 7.42
CA TYR A 24 0.07 -1.97 8.26
C TYR A 24 0.53 -2.76 9.48
N PRO A 25 0.59 -2.15 10.69
CA PRO A 25 0.98 -2.85 11.90
C PRO A 25 0.01 -4.00 12.19
N GLY A 26 0.54 -5.15 12.62
CA GLY A 26 -0.28 -6.33 12.94
C GLY A 26 -0.75 -7.15 11.75
N ALA A 27 -0.56 -6.67 10.51
CA ALA A 27 -0.88 -7.41 9.31
C ALA A 27 0.30 -8.28 8.84
N GLU A 28 0.03 -9.56 8.57
CA GLU A 28 1.01 -10.48 8.01
C GLU A 28 1.05 -10.45 6.47
N HIS A 29 2.02 -11.14 5.87
CA HIS A 29 2.04 -11.31 4.42
C HIS A 29 0.77 -12.04 3.95
N GLY A 30 0.11 -11.51 2.92
CA GLY A 30 -1.17 -12.05 2.44
C GLY A 30 -2.39 -11.52 3.20
N PHE A 31 -2.27 -10.41 3.95
CA PHE A 31 -3.37 -9.83 4.71
C PHE A 31 -4.61 -9.42 3.90
N PHE A 32 -4.47 -9.24 2.59
CA PHE A 32 -5.57 -8.86 1.70
C PHE A 32 -6.36 -10.06 1.17
N CYS A 33 -5.86 -11.29 1.32
CA CYS A 33 -6.48 -12.49 0.75
C CYS A 33 -7.45 -13.12 1.75
N GLU A 34 -8.75 -13.02 1.49
CA GLU A 34 -9.83 -13.52 2.36
C GLU A 34 -9.78 -15.04 2.61
N ASP A 35 -9.22 -15.81 1.67
CA ASP A 35 -9.10 -17.26 1.77
C ASP A 35 -7.89 -17.74 2.62
N ARG A 36 -7.08 -16.81 3.17
CA ARG A 36 -5.89 -17.14 3.95
C ARG A 36 -6.09 -16.83 5.45
N PRO A 37 -5.50 -17.63 6.35
CA PRO A 37 -5.49 -17.32 7.79
C PRO A 37 -4.87 -15.95 8.14
N SER A 38 -3.99 -15.45 7.28
CA SER A 38 -3.35 -14.13 7.41
C SER A 38 -4.30 -12.96 7.14
N TYR A 39 -5.54 -13.21 6.67
CA TYR A 39 -6.49 -12.15 6.33
C TYR A 39 -6.69 -11.19 7.50
N HIS A 40 -6.43 -9.90 7.25
CA HIS A 40 -6.58 -8.85 8.25
C HIS A 40 -7.50 -7.77 7.69
N ARG A 41 -8.79 -7.88 7.99
CA ARG A 41 -9.88 -7.06 7.43
C ARG A 41 -9.59 -5.56 7.49
N GLU A 42 -9.14 -5.05 8.64
CA GLU A 42 -8.87 -3.63 8.84
C GLU A 42 -7.79 -3.11 7.88
N SER A 43 -6.70 -3.86 7.74
CA SER A 43 -5.59 -3.51 6.84
C SER A 43 -5.96 -3.68 5.38
N ALA A 44 -6.77 -4.69 5.06
CA ALA A 44 -7.29 -4.89 3.71
C ALA A 44 -8.17 -3.70 3.26
N MET A 45 -9.12 -3.28 4.09
CA MET A 45 -9.96 -2.12 3.81
C MET A 45 -9.15 -0.82 3.71
N ALA A 46 -8.18 -0.61 4.60
CA ALA A 46 -7.29 0.54 4.53
C ALA A 46 -6.46 0.53 3.23
N ALA A 47 -5.88 -0.60 2.84
CA ALA A 47 -5.12 -0.75 1.59
C ALA A 47 -6.00 -0.55 0.35
N GLU A 48 -7.24 -1.03 0.38
CA GLU A 48 -8.20 -0.82 -0.71
C GLU A 48 -8.52 0.67 -0.91
N ASN A 49 -8.76 1.40 0.17
CA ASN A 49 -8.99 2.86 0.13
C ASN A 49 -7.79 3.60 -0.45
N GLU A 50 -6.57 3.20 -0.05
CA GLU A 50 -5.35 3.83 -0.55
C GLU A 50 -5.09 3.55 -2.02
N MET A 51 -5.39 2.33 -2.47
CA MET A 51 -5.36 1.97 -3.89
C MET A 51 -6.37 2.78 -4.69
N LYS A 52 -7.64 2.87 -4.24
CA LYS A 52 -8.68 3.65 -4.92
C LYS A 52 -8.31 5.13 -5.02
N SER A 53 -7.78 5.71 -3.94
CA SER A 53 -7.28 7.09 -3.92
C SER A 53 -6.12 7.30 -4.89
N PHE A 54 -5.15 6.38 -4.92
CA PHE A 54 -4.05 6.43 -5.87
C PHE A 54 -4.53 6.38 -7.33
N LEU A 55 -5.41 5.42 -7.65
CA LEU A 55 -5.98 5.28 -9.00
C LEU A 55 -6.78 6.51 -9.42
N SER A 56 -7.59 7.07 -8.52
CA SER A 56 -8.31 8.33 -8.74
C SER A 56 -7.35 9.47 -9.10
N SER A 57 -6.23 9.60 -8.38
CA SER A 57 -5.22 10.64 -8.63
C SER A 57 -4.49 10.47 -9.97
N CYS A 58 -4.33 9.23 -10.45
CA CYS A 58 -3.63 8.94 -11.70
C CYS A 58 -4.55 8.99 -12.93
N LEU A 59 -5.79 8.54 -12.79
CA LEU A 59 -6.73 8.36 -13.89
C LEU A 59 -7.68 9.56 -14.08
N GLY A 60 -7.61 10.56 -13.19
CA GLY A 60 -8.48 11.74 -13.26
C GLY A 60 -9.94 11.45 -12.90
N PHE A 61 -10.24 10.30 -12.30
CA PHE A 61 -11.58 9.96 -11.85
C PHE A 61 -11.86 10.64 -10.50
N ARG A 62 -12.91 11.46 -10.43
CA ARG A 62 -13.45 11.92 -9.14
C ARG A 62 -14.25 10.79 -8.51
N VAL A 63 -13.80 10.26 -7.38
CA VAL A 63 -14.64 9.41 -6.54
C VAL A 63 -15.73 10.32 -5.96
N SER A 64 -16.98 10.01 -6.29
CA SER A 64 -18.17 10.73 -5.80
C SER A 64 -18.53 10.29 -4.39
#